data_AF-A0A6V7JZ73-F1
#
_entry.id   AF-A0A6V7JZ73-F1
#
_cell.length_a   1.000
_cell.length_b   1.000
_cell.length_c   1.000
_cell.angle_alpha   90.00
_cell.angle_beta   90.00
_cell.angle_gamma   90.00
#
_symmetry.space_group_name_H-M   'P 1'
#
loop_
_entity.id
_entity.type
_entity.pdbx_description
1 polymer ?
#
loop_
_entity_poly.entity_id
_entity_poly.type
_entity_poly.pdbx_seq_one_letter_code
_entity_poly.pdbx_strand_id
1 'polypeptide(L)'
;GVKKPFKEVIKANIGDAHAMGQQPIKFLRQVLALTVSPELMNDPRYPEDAKSRARDILGGCKGSSVGSYSESAGIEVIRRHVAKYIQERDGIPADYRNIVLSNGASDGIK
;
A
#
# COMPACT_ATOMS: atom_id res chain seq x y z
N GLY A 1 -32.54 23.07 -3.54
CA GLY A 1 -32.71 22.56 -2.16
C GLY A 1 -33.01 23.71 -1.21
N VAL A 2 -33.33 23.41 0.06
CA VAL A 2 -33.59 24.42 1.10
C VAL A 2 -32.35 25.27 1.33
N LYS A 3 -32.52 26.60 1.41
CA LYS A 3 -31.42 27.54 1.69
C LYS A 3 -30.93 27.32 3.12
N LYS A 4 -29.64 27.02 3.28
CA LYS A 4 -28.96 26.85 4.57
C LYS A 4 -27.93 27.98 4.76
N PRO A 5 -27.48 28.26 6.00
CA PRO A 5 -26.46 29.28 6.27
C PRO A 5 -25.04 28.86 5.84
N PHE A 6 -24.89 27.69 5.21
CA PHE A 6 -23.63 27.15 4.71
C PHE A 6 -23.82 26.61 3.28
N LYS A 7 -22.72 26.54 2.53
CA LYS A 7 -22.71 26.06 1.14
C LYS A 7 -22.44 24.56 1.04
N GLU A 8 -21.76 24.00 2.03
CA GLU A 8 -21.36 22.58 2.05
C GLU A 8 -21.31 22.04 3.48
N VAL A 9 -21.25 20.71 3.60
CA VAL A 9 -21.04 20.00 4.86
C VAL A 9 -19.64 19.43 4.86
N ILE A 10 -18.83 19.82 5.84
CA ILE A 10 -17.49 19.28 6.05
C ILE A 10 -17.59 18.13 7.05
N LYS A 11 -17.08 16.94 6.67
CA LYS A 11 -17.05 15.77 7.53
C LYS A 11 -15.83 15.83 8.45
N ALA A 12 -16.01 16.37 9.65
CA ALA A 12 -14.96 16.42 10.68
C ALA A 12 -15.00 15.22 11.66
N ASN A 13 -15.82 14.21 11.38
CA ASN A 13 -16.06 13.06 12.25
C ASN A 13 -15.31 11.78 11.85
N ILE A 14 -14.58 11.80 10.72
CA ILE A 14 -13.83 10.66 10.19
C ILE A 14 -12.45 11.16 9.73
N GLY A 15 -11.39 10.45 10.09
CA GLY A 15 -10.02 10.74 9.67
C GLY A 15 -9.73 10.32 8.22
N ASP A 16 -10.48 10.81 7.24
CA ASP A 16 -10.21 10.59 5.81
C ASP A 16 -9.42 11.76 5.23
N ALA A 17 -8.09 11.67 5.29
CA ALA A 17 -7.21 12.73 4.82
C ALA A 17 -7.36 13.02 3.31
N HIS A 18 -7.63 12.00 2.49
CA HIS A 18 -7.83 12.19 1.05
C HIS A 18 -9.14 12.94 0.76
N ALA A 19 -10.22 12.62 1.47
CA ALA A 19 -11.46 13.38 1.38
C ALA A 19 -11.27 14.85 1.81
N MET A 20 -10.27 15.11 2.66
CA MET A 20 -9.87 16.46 3.08
C MET A 20 -8.80 17.12 2.20
N GLY A 21 -8.50 16.56 1.03
CA GLY A 21 -7.64 17.19 0.02
C GLY A 21 -6.16 16.83 0.09
N GLN A 22 -5.75 15.93 0.99
CA GLN A 22 -4.38 15.42 1.01
C GLN A 22 -4.02 14.84 -0.35
N GLN A 23 -2.97 15.39 -0.96
CA GLN A 23 -2.50 14.88 -2.23
C GLN A 23 -1.84 13.50 -2.03
N PRO A 24 -2.15 12.55 -2.92
CA PRO A 24 -1.66 11.20 -2.84
C PRO A 24 -0.17 11.12 -3.19
N ILE A 25 0.55 10.23 -2.51
CA ILE A 25 1.99 10.05 -2.71
C ILE A 25 2.25 9.39 -4.07
N LYS A 26 2.96 10.09 -4.95
CA LYS A 26 3.22 9.68 -6.35
C LYS A 26 3.89 8.31 -6.46
N PHE A 27 4.95 8.08 -5.68
CA PHE A 27 5.70 6.82 -5.71
C PHE A 27 4.80 5.60 -5.41
N LEU A 28 3.94 5.70 -4.40
CA LEU A 28 3.02 4.61 -4.04
C LEU A 28 2.05 4.29 -5.19
N ARG A 29 1.53 5.32 -5.86
CA ARG A 29 0.64 5.14 -7.01
C ARG A 29 1.33 4.53 -8.21
N GLN A 30 2.57 4.92 -8.46
CA GLN A 30 3.37 4.38 -9.56
C GLN A 30 3.64 2.89 -9.35
N VAL A 31 4.07 2.49 -8.15
CA VAL A 31 4.30 1.08 -7.82
C VAL A 31 3.00 0.28 -7.96
N LEU A 32 1.88 0.77 -7.42
CA LEU A 32 0.58 0.09 -7.57
C LEU A 32 0.19 -0.10 -9.03
N ALA A 33 0.27 0.95 -9.86
CA ALA A 33 -0.03 0.87 -11.27
C ALA A 33 0.84 -0.16 -11.99
N LEU A 34 2.15 -0.17 -11.73
CA LEU A 34 3.10 -1.11 -12.32
C LEU A 34 2.88 -2.56 -11.86
N THR A 35 2.36 -2.78 -10.64
CA THR A 35 2.02 -4.14 -10.17
C THR A 35 0.68 -4.66 -10.72
N VAL A 36 -0.26 -3.76 -11.06
CA VAL A 36 -1.55 -4.13 -11.64
C VAL A 36 -1.46 -4.28 -13.15
N SER A 37 -0.62 -3.46 -13.80
CA SER A 37 -0.38 -3.42 -15.24
C SER A 37 1.14 -3.51 -15.53
N PRO A 38 1.75 -4.71 -15.44
CA PRO A 38 3.20 -4.89 -15.60
C PRO A 38 3.74 -4.44 -16.97
N GLU A 39 2.91 -4.36 -18.01
CA GLU A 39 3.27 -3.82 -19.33
C GLU A 39 3.76 -2.36 -19.27
N LEU A 40 3.34 -1.61 -18.26
CA LEU A 40 3.76 -0.22 -18.02
C LEU A 40 5.23 -0.11 -17.57
N MET A 41 5.90 -1.21 -17.24
CA MET A 41 7.33 -1.22 -16.91
C MET A 41 8.20 -0.71 -18.06
N ASN A 42 7.74 -0.84 -19.31
CA ASN A 42 8.46 -0.36 -20.49
C ASN A 42 8.28 1.14 -20.73
N ASP A 43 7.36 1.79 -20.02
CA ASP A 43 7.08 3.21 -20.19
C ASP A 43 8.17 4.07 -19.50
N PRO A 44 8.85 4.98 -20.23
CA PRO A 44 9.92 5.81 -19.68
C PRO A 44 9.42 6.85 -18.65
N ARG A 45 8.12 7.09 -18.55
CA ARG A 45 7.54 8.05 -17.58
C ARG A 45 7.59 7.54 -16.14
N TYR A 46 7.76 6.24 -15.93
CA TYR A 46 7.93 5.65 -14.61
C TYR A 46 9.41 5.62 -14.22
N PRO A 47 9.76 6.11 -13.02
CA PRO A 47 11.15 6.09 -12.57
C PRO A 47 11.57 4.66 -12.22
N GLU A 48 12.87 4.41 -12.32
CA GLU A 48 13.45 3.06 -12.19
C GLU A 48 13.29 2.48 -10.79
N ASP A 49 13.29 3.32 -9.74
CA ASP A 49 13.04 2.91 -8.36
C ASP A 49 11.62 2.35 -8.16
N ALA A 50 10.61 2.95 -8.80
CA ALA A 50 9.24 2.44 -8.78
C ALA A 50 9.12 1.11 -9.56
N LYS A 51 9.80 1.00 -10.70
CA LYS A 51 9.87 -0.25 -11.49
C LYS A 51 10.56 -1.36 -10.72
N SER A 52 11.68 -1.07 -10.07
CA SER A 52 12.39 -2.02 -9.21
C SER A 52 11.50 -2.49 -8.08
N ARG A 53 10.83 -1.58 -7.37
CA ARG A 53 9.92 -1.95 -6.28
C ARG A 53 8.76 -2.83 -6.76
N ALA A 54 8.18 -2.51 -7.91
CA ALA A 54 7.09 -3.30 -8.48
C ALA A 54 7.58 -4.70 -8.94
N ARG A 55 8.77 -4.81 -9.52
CA ARG A 55 9.41 -6.11 -9.86
C ARG A 55 9.63 -6.96 -8.62
N ASP A 56 10.15 -6.38 -7.54
CA ASP A 56 10.37 -7.10 -6.27
C ASP A 56 9.05 -7.66 -5.71
N ILE A 57 7.98 -6.86 -5.75
CA ILE A 57 6.65 -7.29 -5.28
C ILE A 57 6.10 -8.42 -6.15
N LEU A 58 6.12 -8.24 -7.47
CA LEU A 58 5.62 -9.26 -8.42
C LEU A 58 6.40 -10.57 -8.28
N GLY A 59 7.73 -10.51 -8.10
CA GLY A 59 8.56 -11.69 -7.87
C GLY A 59 8.22 -12.46 -6.58
N GLY A 60 7.60 -11.80 -5.59
CA GLY A 60 7.08 -12.43 -4.38
C GLY A 60 5.67 -13.00 -4.51
N CYS A 61 4.96 -12.73 -5.61
CA CYS A 61 3.62 -13.23 -5.87
C CYS A 61 3.66 -14.55 -6.66
N LYS A 62 2.77 -15.48 -6.33
CA LYS A 62 2.57 -16.69 -7.15
C LYS A 62 2.12 -16.29 -8.57
N GLY A 63 2.78 -16.84 -9.58
CA GLY A 63 2.51 -16.53 -10.99
C GLY A 63 2.83 -15.08 -11.38
N SER A 64 3.65 -14.37 -10.60
CA SER A 64 4.01 -12.97 -10.84
C SER A 64 2.80 -12.04 -10.98
N SER A 65 1.72 -12.32 -10.24
CA SER A 65 0.47 -11.56 -10.30
C SER A 65 -0.05 -11.23 -8.91
N VAL A 66 -0.37 -9.95 -8.69
CA VAL A 66 -1.02 -9.47 -7.46
C VAL A 66 -2.48 -9.93 -7.31
N GLY A 67 -3.05 -10.58 -8.33
CA GLY A 67 -4.38 -11.20 -8.26
C GLY A 67 -4.37 -12.63 -7.70
N SER A 68 -3.20 -13.24 -7.53
CA SER A 68 -3.07 -14.60 -7.01
C SER A 68 -3.25 -14.62 -5.49
N TYR A 69 -3.81 -15.72 -4.96
CA TYR A 69 -3.88 -15.94 -3.52
C TYR A 69 -2.48 -15.93 -2.89
N SER A 70 -2.37 -15.23 -1.75
CA SER A 70 -1.19 -15.28 -0.88
C SER A 70 -1.31 -16.41 0.13
N GLU A 71 -0.22 -16.67 0.86
CA GLU A 71 -0.31 -17.41 2.13
C GLU A 71 -1.24 -16.67 3.12
N SER A 72 -1.77 -17.39 4.11
CA SER A 72 -2.71 -16.83 5.09
C SER A 72 -2.12 -15.65 5.88
N ALA A 73 -0.81 -15.66 6.14
CA ALA A 73 -0.13 -14.55 6.80
C ALA A 73 0.11 -13.34 5.88
N GLY A 74 -0.07 -13.51 4.56
CA GLY A 74 0.22 -12.50 3.54
C GLY A 74 1.52 -12.76 2.77
N ILE A 75 1.74 -11.97 1.72
CA ILE A 75 2.86 -12.09 0.79
C ILE A 75 4.20 -11.93 1.53
N GLU A 76 5.09 -12.92 1.44
CA GLU A 76 6.33 -12.96 2.22
C GLU A 76 7.23 -11.73 1.99
N VAL A 77 7.43 -11.31 0.73
CA VAL A 77 8.28 -10.14 0.43
C VAL A 77 7.77 -8.88 1.12
N ILE A 78 6.44 -8.72 1.23
CA ILE A 78 5.83 -7.60 1.95
C ILE A 78 6.05 -7.74 3.46
N ARG A 79 5.86 -8.93 4.03
CA ARG A 79 6.15 -9.19 5.46
C ARG A 79 7.60 -8.90 5.82
N ARG A 80 8.56 -9.24 4.95
CA ARG A 80 9.99 -8.92 5.13
C ARG A 80 10.24 -7.40 5.07
N HIS A 81 9.58 -6.67 4.17
CA HIS A 81 9.67 -5.22 4.13
C HIS A 81 9.09 -4.57 5.40
N VAL A 82 7.98 -5.08 5.94
CA VAL A 82 7.40 -4.61 7.20
C VAL A 82 8.37 -4.84 8.37
N ALA A 83 8.94 -6.05 8.48
CA ALA A 83 9.93 -6.35 9.52
C ALA A 83 11.15 -5.42 9.42
N LYS A 84 11.68 -5.21 8.21
CA LYS A 84 12.78 -4.26 7.97
C LYS A 84 12.42 -2.84 8.41
N TYR A 85 11.23 -2.35 8.05
CA TYR A 85 10.75 -1.03 8.47
C TYR A 85 10.65 -0.90 10.00
N ILE A 86 10.09 -1.91 10.68
CA ILE A 86 10.00 -1.92 12.15
C ILE A 86 11.39 -1.89 12.77
N GLN A 87 12.31 -2.70 12.26
CA GLN A 87 13.69 -2.74 12.74
C GLN A 87 14.41 -1.40 12.54
N GLU A 88 14.25 -0.74 11.39
CA GLU A 88 14.85 0.57 11.12
C GLU A 88 14.24 1.67 12.00
N ARG A 89 12.94 1.60 12.29
CA ARG A 89 12.24 2.56 13.17
C ARG A 89 12.68 2.42 14.64
N ASP A 90 12.82 1.18 15.11
CA ASP A 90 12.97 0.89 16.55
C ASP A 90 14.42 0.58 16.96
N GLY A 91 15.30 0.27 16.00
CA GLY A 91 16.67 -0.19 16.28
C GLY A 91 16.75 -1.60 16.88
N ILE A 92 15.66 -2.36 16.83
CA ILE A 92 15.53 -3.71 17.42
C ILE A 92 15.24 -4.71 16.30
N PRO A 93 15.88 -5.90 16.28
CA PRO A 93 15.59 -6.93 15.28
C PRO A 93 14.11 -7.32 15.23
N ALA A 94 13.53 -7.37 14.03
CA ALA A 94 12.16 -7.78 13.81
C ALA A 94 12.11 -9.01 12.89
N ASP A 95 11.32 -10.01 13.27
CA ASP A 95 11.14 -11.24 12.49
C ASP A 95 9.86 -11.18 11.64
N TYR A 96 10.01 -11.33 10.33
CA TYR A 96 8.88 -11.33 9.38
C TYR A 96 7.87 -12.47 9.61
N ARG A 97 8.27 -13.53 10.34
CA ARG A 97 7.38 -14.64 10.74
C ARG A 97 6.38 -14.22 11.82
N ASN A 98 6.66 -13.13 12.54
CA ASN A 98 5.75 -12.52 13.52
C ASN A 98 4.83 -11.47 12.89
N ILE A 99 4.88 -11.28 11.56
CA ILE A 99 4.07 -10.30 10.84
C ILE A 99 2.93 -11.01 10.12
N VAL A 100 1.70 -10.58 10.40
CA VAL A 100 0.49 -11.02 9.69
C VAL A 100 -0.13 -9.79 9.02
N LEU A 101 -0.38 -9.88 7.71
CA LEU A 101 -1.06 -8.83 6.97
C LEU A 101 -2.58 -9.00 7.12
N SER A 102 -3.29 -7.89 7.30
CA SER A 102 -4.74 -7.85 7.44
C SER A 102 -5.35 -6.77 6.53
N ASN A 103 -6.67 -6.83 6.31
CA ASN A 103 -7.41 -5.83 5.56
C ASN A 103 -7.67 -4.57 6.40
N GLY A 104 -6.60 -3.87 6.73
CA GLY A 104 -6.60 -2.77 7.68
C GLY A 104 -6.58 -3.24 9.13
N ALA A 105 -6.31 -2.30 10.05
CA ALA A 105 -6.16 -2.61 11.48
C ALA A 105 -7.44 -3.17 12.10
N SER A 106 -8.61 -2.72 11.64
CA SER A 106 -9.91 -3.16 12.15
C SER A 106 -10.14 -4.66 12.01
N ASP A 107 -9.57 -5.29 10.97
CA ASP A 107 -9.68 -6.74 10.75
C ASP A 107 -8.75 -7.53 11.68
N GLY A 108 -7.60 -6.96 12.06
CA GLY A 108 -6.66 -7.59 12.98
C GLY A 108 -7.02 -7.45 14.46
N ILE A 109 -7.97 -6.58 14.81
CA ILE A 109 -8.46 -6.38 16.19
C ILE A 109 -9.68 -7.26 16.50
N LYS A 110 -10.47 -7.60 15.48
CA LYS A 110 -11.65 -8.47 15.63
C LYS A 110 -11.24 -9.86 16.08
#